data_AF-M1VKE6-F1
#
_entry.id   AF-M1VKE6-F1
#
_cell.length_a   1.000
_cell.length_b   1.000
_cell.length_c   1.000
_cell.angle_alpha   90.00
_cell.angle_beta   90.00
_cell.angle_gamma   90.00
#
_symmetry.space_group_name_H-M   'P 1'
#
loop_
_entity.id
_entity.type
_entity.pdbx_description
1 polymer ?
#
loop_
_entity_poly.entity_id
_entity_poly.type
_entity_poly.pdbx_seq_one_letter_code
_entity_poly.pdbx_strand_id
1 'polypeptide(L)'
;MFLVLAVAFIGRKRWPLARQEVRFRPVRARHRNWSSAAPRTTPQVACTATASTNGSAPNEHRDRLVLVGLGNPGPKYEKTRHNAGFLAADAVARAYRAPAFRLNESWQALHTHIDIGRQVHILKPITYMNLSGQALRSFLRDTFGTGFERETEWSTRLLVLVDDTALPFGKLRLRLRGSDGGHNGLKSIAQALRSERYSRLRIGIGGDHRAGNGSAVDYVLSDFSRAEWRTMEEQVLIDCVQVARHWIEHDDLAKVVQFCNAARSTMHMPPA
;
A
#
# COMPACT_ATOMS: atom_id res chain seq x y z
N MET A 1 5.15 35.87 27.47
CA MET A 1 3.69 36.00 27.66
C MET A 1 3.02 35.55 26.37
N PHE A 2 2.10 34.60 26.48
CA PHE A 2 1.47 33.82 25.43
C PHE A 2 0.78 34.65 24.33
N LEU A 3 0.80 34.17 23.08
CA LEU A 3 -0.44 34.11 22.30
C LEU A 3 -0.44 32.92 21.33
N VAL A 4 -1.54 32.19 21.40
CA VAL A 4 -1.89 30.92 20.76
C VAL A 4 -2.96 31.22 19.70
N LEU A 5 -3.13 30.29 18.75
CA LEU A 5 -4.31 30.05 17.88
C LEU A 5 -4.51 30.94 16.63
N ALA A 6 -4.47 30.28 15.47
CA ALA A 6 -5.69 29.98 14.71
C ALA A 6 -5.45 28.91 13.63
N VAL A 7 -5.93 27.69 13.88
CA VAL A 7 -6.14 26.61 12.90
C VAL A 7 -7.63 26.54 12.61
N ALA A 8 -8.04 26.81 11.36
CA ALA A 8 -9.33 26.49 10.75
C ALA A 8 -9.20 26.88 9.26
N PHE A 9 -9.63 26.14 8.23
CA PHE A 9 -10.87 25.41 8.06
C PHE A 9 -10.71 24.51 6.80
N ILE A 10 -10.73 23.18 6.95
CA ILE A 10 -10.73 22.24 5.81
C ILE A 10 -12.18 21.96 5.42
N GLY A 11 -12.56 22.40 4.22
CA GLY A 11 -13.87 22.18 3.65
C GLY A 11 -14.14 20.70 3.36
N ARG A 12 -15.11 20.13 4.07
CA ARG A 12 -15.72 18.83 3.76
C ARG A 12 -16.67 19.01 2.57
N LYS A 13 -16.34 18.46 1.40
CA LYS A 13 -17.35 18.15 0.36
C LYS A 13 -17.64 16.65 0.38
N ARG A 14 -18.83 16.28 0.87
CA ARG A 14 -19.44 14.95 0.72
C ARG A 14 -19.98 14.84 -0.72
N TRP A 15 -19.51 13.84 -1.47
CA TRP A 15 -20.14 13.42 -2.72
C TRP A 15 -21.10 12.24 -2.47
N PRO A 16 -22.26 12.16 -3.15
CA PRO A 16 -23.16 11.02 -3.06
C PRO A 16 -22.86 10.04 -4.20
N LEU A 17 -22.39 8.84 -3.88
CA LEU A 17 -22.45 7.70 -4.80
C LEU A 17 -22.96 6.46 -4.06
N ALA A 18 -23.77 5.71 -4.80
CA ALA A 18 -24.75 4.74 -4.34
C ALA A 18 -24.19 3.66 -3.40
N ARG A 19 -25.01 3.31 -2.40
CA ARG A 19 -24.80 2.14 -1.54
C ARG A 19 -24.90 0.87 -2.38
N GLN A 20 -23.77 0.31 -2.81
CA GLN A 20 -23.66 -1.13 -2.91
C GLN A 20 -23.01 -1.62 -1.61
N GLU A 21 -23.84 -2.15 -0.72
CA GLU A 21 -23.38 -2.87 0.46
C GLU A 21 -22.64 -4.14 0.00
N VAL A 22 -21.32 -4.05 -0.12
CA VAL A 22 -20.48 -5.24 -0.13
C VAL A 22 -20.59 -5.87 1.24
N ARG A 23 -21.29 -7.00 1.32
CA ARG A 23 -21.57 -7.71 2.57
C ARG A 23 -20.28 -8.33 3.10
N PHE A 24 -19.73 -7.75 4.16
CA PHE A 24 -18.57 -8.26 4.88
C PHE A 24 -18.99 -9.47 5.73
N ARG A 25 -18.28 -10.60 5.59
CA ARG A 25 -18.37 -11.73 6.53
C ARG A 25 -17.22 -11.64 7.52
N PRO A 26 -17.48 -11.54 8.84
CA PRO A 26 -16.41 -11.61 9.83
C PRO A 26 -15.84 -13.03 9.87
N VAL A 27 -14.51 -13.12 9.82
CA VAL A 27 -13.78 -14.36 10.12
C VAL A 27 -13.89 -14.59 11.63
N ARG A 28 -14.51 -15.69 12.04
CA ARG A 28 -14.61 -16.07 13.47
C ARG A 28 -13.23 -16.47 13.98
N ALA A 29 -12.60 -15.61 14.79
CA ALA A 29 -11.50 -16.01 15.65
C ALA A 29 -12.03 -16.96 16.74
N ARG A 30 -11.57 -18.22 16.74
CA ARG A 30 -11.84 -19.16 17.83
C ARG A 30 -10.92 -18.84 19.00
N HIS A 31 -11.38 -18.04 19.96
CA HIS A 31 -10.73 -17.93 21.26
C HIS A 31 -11.15 -19.11 22.14
N ARG A 32 -10.18 -19.92 22.59
CA ARG A 32 -10.35 -20.85 23.71
C ARG A 32 -10.15 -20.05 25.00
N ASN A 33 -11.15 -20.08 25.89
CA ASN A 33 -11.08 -19.45 27.21
C ASN A 33 -10.05 -20.16 28.09
N TRP A 34 -9.21 -19.38 28.77
CA TRP A 34 -8.43 -19.85 29.92
C TRP A 34 -8.99 -19.18 31.17
N SER A 35 -9.56 -20.01 32.04
CA SER A 35 -10.14 -19.63 33.33
C SER A 35 -9.04 -19.49 34.39
N SER A 36 -9.02 -18.35 35.07
CA SER A 36 -8.14 -18.00 36.18
C SER A 36 -8.59 -18.65 37.49
N ALA A 37 -7.69 -19.37 38.16
CA ALA A 37 -7.75 -19.58 39.61
C ALA A 37 -6.34 -19.83 40.17
N ALA A 38 -6.01 -19.14 41.25
CA ALA A 38 -4.84 -19.33 42.11
C ALA A 38 -5.29 -19.14 43.58
N PRO A 39 -4.50 -19.41 44.63
CA PRO A 39 -3.31 -20.28 44.75
C PRO A 39 -3.45 -21.28 45.95
N ARG A 40 -2.47 -22.18 46.14
CA ARG A 40 -2.12 -22.72 47.48
C ARG A 40 -0.74 -23.42 47.49
N THR A 41 0.16 -22.83 48.28
CA THR A 41 1.24 -23.38 49.16
C THR A 41 2.18 -24.53 48.71
N THR A 42 3.48 -24.26 48.94
CA THR A 42 4.76 -25.02 48.95
C THR A 42 4.75 -26.46 49.52
N PRO A 43 5.81 -27.32 49.35
CA PRO A 43 7.25 -27.00 49.23
C PRO A 43 8.10 -27.77 48.17
N GLN A 44 9.38 -27.36 48.13
CA GLN A 44 10.46 -27.71 47.21
C GLN A 44 10.80 -29.21 47.10
N VAL A 45 11.08 -29.67 45.88
CA VAL A 45 12.06 -30.72 45.58
C VAL A 45 12.82 -30.32 44.32
N ALA A 46 14.15 -30.31 44.42
CA ALA A 46 15.05 -30.03 43.32
C ALA A 46 15.07 -31.20 42.31
N CYS A 47 14.77 -30.90 41.05
CA CYS A 47 15.11 -31.77 39.91
C CYS A 47 15.69 -30.89 38.81
N THR A 48 16.99 -31.08 38.56
CA THR A 48 17.72 -30.56 37.41
C THR A 48 17.15 -31.18 36.14
N ALA A 49 16.27 -30.46 35.47
CA ALA A 49 15.82 -30.76 34.11
C ALA A 49 16.29 -29.62 33.20
N THR A 50 17.22 -29.96 32.32
CA THR A 50 17.66 -29.13 31.20
C THR A 50 16.49 -28.90 30.24
N ALA A 51 15.75 -27.82 30.46
CA ALA A 51 14.76 -27.35 29.50
C ALA A 51 15.47 -26.58 28.38
N SER A 52 15.62 -27.24 27.23
CA SER A 52 15.91 -26.58 25.96
C SER A 52 14.72 -25.69 25.58
N THR A 53 14.82 -24.40 25.88
CA THR A 53 13.87 -23.38 25.46
C THR A 53 14.22 -22.88 24.06
N ASN A 54 13.90 -23.67 23.03
CA ASN A 54 13.74 -23.13 21.68
C ASN A 54 12.28 -22.81 21.41
N GLY A 55 11.75 -21.84 22.17
CA GLY A 55 10.52 -21.13 21.85
C GLY A 55 10.90 -19.76 21.31
N SER A 56 11.20 -19.67 20.01
CA SER A 56 11.30 -18.37 19.34
C SER A 56 9.97 -17.63 19.52
N ALA A 57 9.99 -16.41 20.05
CA ALA A 57 8.82 -15.56 20.19
C ALA A 57 7.99 -15.56 18.89
N PRO A 58 6.64 -15.55 18.96
CA PRO A 58 5.82 -15.41 17.76
C PRO A 58 6.29 -14.17 17.02
N ASN A 59 6.67 -14.33 15.75
CA ASN A 59 7.29 -13.27 14.97
C ASN A 59 6.25 -12.16 14.70
N GLU A 60 6.12 -11.21 15.63
CA GLU A 60 5.13 -10.12 15.67
C GLU A 60 5.09 -9.29 14.39
N HIS A 61 6.13 -9.38 13.55
CA HIS A 61 6.23 -8.67 12.29
C HIS A 61 5.58 -9.38 11.09
N ARG A 62 5.23 -10.69 11.19
CA ARG A 62 4.59 -11.42 10.09
C ARG A 62 3.19 -10.89 9.73
N ASP A 63 2.54 -10.27 10.69
CA ASP A 63 1.19 -9.74 10.57
C ASP A 63 1.16 -8.26 10.22
N ARG A 64 2.33 -7.65 9.92
CA ARG A 64 2.43 -6.24 9.52
C ARG A 64 2.75 -6.13 8.03
N LEU A 65 1.83 -5.54 7.29
CA LEU A 65 1.96 -5.28 5.85
C LEU A 65 2.14 -3.79 5.60
N VAL A 66 2.84 -3.46 4.52
CA VAL A 66 3.12 -2.08 4.12
C VAL A 66 2.70 -1.90 2.66
N LEU A 67 1.76 -1.00 2.45
CA LEU A 67 1.32 -0.56 1.13
C LEU A 67 1.77 0.87 0.91
N VAL A 68 2.45 1.15 -0.19
CA VAL A 68 2.98 2.47 -0.54
C VAL A 68 2.38 2.91 -1.85
N GLY A 69 1.60 3.99 -1.84
CA GLY A 69 1.18 4.67 -3.06
C GLY A 69 2.24 5.69 -3.48
N LEU A 70 2.72 5.61 -4.72
CA LEU A 70 3.61 6.62 -5.29
C LEU A 70 2.82 7.77 -5.94
N GLY A 71 3.37 8.98 -5.84
CA GLY A 71 2.76 10.21 -6.36
C GLY A 71 3.56 11.45 -5.94
N ASN A 72 3.19 12.60 -6.47
CA ASN A 72 3.70 13.91 -6.05
C ASN A 72 2.67 14.63 -5.16
N PRO A 73 3.14 15.36 -4.12
CA PRO A 73 2.28 16.12 -3.22
C PRO A 73 1.85 17.47 -3.83
N GLY A 74 0.64 17.91 -3.49
CA GLY A 74 0.13 19.25 -3.78
C GLY A 74 -1.02 19.26 -4.79
N PRO A 75 -1.88 20.31 -4.77
CA PRO A 75 -3.15 20.32 -5.49
C PRO A 75 -3.01 20.11 -7.00
N LYS A 76 -1.95 20.66 -7.60
CA LYS A 76 -1.68 20.55 -9.04
C LYS A 76 -1.37 19.12 -9.52
N TYR A 77 -1.05 18.18 -8.63
CA TYR A 77 -0.73 16.81 -9.02
C TYR A 77 -1.85 15.81 -8.73
N GLU A 78 -2.90 16.22 -7.99
CA GLU A 78 -3.93 15.31 -7.45
C GLU A 78 -4.56 14.39 -8.51
N LYS A 79 -4.71 14.89 -9.74
CA LYS A 79 -5.35 14.17 -10.85
C LYS A 79 -4.40 13.84 -12.00
N THR A 80 -3.11 14.00 -11.77
CA THR A 80 -2.10 13.69 -12.78
C THR A 80 -1.89 12.18 -12.89
N ARG A 81 -1.48 11.73 -14.08
CA ARG A 81 -1.20 10.31 -14.33
C ARG A 81 -0.19 9.71 -13.35
N HIS A 82 0.81 10.50 -12.95
CA HIS A 82 1.84 10.09 -12.00
C HIS A 82 1.35 9.91 -10.57
N ASN A 83 0.12 10.34 -10.27
CA ASN A 83 -0.52 10.16 -8.96
C ASN A 83 -1.44 8.93 -8.91
N ALA A 84 -1.43 8.07 -9.94
CA ALA A 84 -2.23 6.84 -9.94
C ALA A 84 -1.98 5.96 -8.70
N GLY A 85 -0.74 5.91 -8.19
CA GLY A 85 -0.40 5.20 -6.96
C GLY A 85 -1.08 5.79 -5.71
N PHE A 86 -1.13 7.12 -5.58
CA PHE A 86 -1.86 7.81 -4.51
C PHE A 86 -3.37 7.55 -4.60
N LEU A 87 -3.94 7.67 -5.80
CA LEU A 87 -5.37 7.42 -6.03
C LEU A 87 -5.76 6.00 -5.64
N ALA A 88 -4.92 5.02 -6.00
CA ALA A 88 -5.13 3.62 -5.63
C ALA A 88 -4.99 3.40 -4.11
N ALA A 89 -4.02 4.03 -3.45
CA ALA A 89 -3.88 3.95 -1.99
C ALA A 89 -5.09 4.55 -1.26
N ASP A 90 -5.61 5.68 -1.75
CA ASP A 90 -6.83 6.31 -1.23
C ASP A 90 -8.07 5.42 -1.42
N ALA A 91 -8.18 4.76 -2.58
CA ALA A 91 -9.25 3.81 -2.85
C ALA A 91 -9.22 2.60 -1.90
N VAL A 92 -8.02 2.04 -1.65
CA VAL A 92 -7.81 0.93 -0.70
C VAL A 92 -8.18 1.36 0.71
N ALA A 93 -7.65 2.49 1.20
CA ALA A 93 -7.96 3.00 2.53
C ALA A 93 -9.47 3.21 2.72
N ARG A 94 -10.14 3.78 1.71
CA ARG A 94 -11.60 3.99 1.72
C ARG A 94 -12.39 2.67 1.73
N ALA A 95 -11.99 1.68 0.93
CA ALA A 95 -12.65 0.38 0.87
C ALA A 95 -12.64 -0.35 2.22
N TYR A 96 -11.54 -0.22 2.97
CA TYR A 96 -11.40 -0.77 4.32
C TYR A 96 -11.89 0.15 5.43
N ARG A 97 -12.45 1.32 5.10
CA ARG A 97 -12.89 2.34 6.07
C ARG A 97 -11.78 2.74 7.05
N ALA A 98 -10.54 2.82 6.56
CA ALA A 98 -9.40 3.24 7.35
C ALA A 98 -9.63 4.65 7.93
N PRO A 99 -8.98 4.99 9.06
CA PRO A 99 -8.91 6.37 9.52
C PRO A 99 -8.37 7.30 8.43
N ALA A 100 -8.70 8.59 8.53
CA ALA A 100 -8.14 9.59 7.64
C ALA A 100 -6.60 9.59 7.71
N PHE A 101 -5.96 9.77 6.56
CA PHE A 101 -4.52 9.95 6.48
C PHE A 101 -4.06 11.12 7.36
N ARG A 102 -3.02 10.90 8.14
CA ARG A 102 -2.36 11.93 8.95
C ARG A 102 -0.94 12.15 8.46
N LEU A 103 -0.48 13.39 8.53
CA LEU A 103 0.90 13.72 8.25
C LEU A 103 1.78 13.20 9.39
N ASN A 104 2.81 12.45 9.03
CA ASN A 104 3.97 12.22 9.88
C ASN A 104 5.15 12.99 9.29
N GLU A 105 5.60 14.01 10.01
CA GLU A 105 6.69 14.89 9.57
C GLU A 105 8.04 14.17 9.55
N SER A 106 8.33 13.30 10.53
CA SER A 106 9.59 12.55 10.58
C SER A 106 9.74 11.58 9.42
N TRP A 107 8.63 11.02 8.92
CA TRP A 107 8.63 10.15 7.74
C TRP A 107 8.47 10.93 6.44
N GLN A 108 8.08 12.21 6.48
CA GLN A 108 7.67 12.97 5.30
C GLN A 108 6.62 12.20 4.48
N ALA A 109 5.60 11.69 5.16
CA ALA A 109 4.55 10.88 4.52
C ALA A 109 3.18 11.10 5.16
N LEU A 110 2.14 11.02 4.35
CA LEU A 110 0.78 10.77 4.83
C LEU A 110 0.65 9.29 5.15
N HIS A 111 0.14 8.98 6.33
CA HIS A 111 0.01 7.63 6.84
C HIS A 111 -1.40 7.36 7.36
N THR A 112 -1.87 6.14 7.12
CA THR A 112 -2.99 5.53 7.84
C THR A 112 -2.72 4.05 8.05
N HIS A 113 -3.60 3.38 8.80
CA HIS A 113 -3.51 1.94 9.04
C HIS A 113 -4.89 1.29 9.05
N ILE A 114 -4.90 -0.02 8.84
CA ILE A 114 -6.07 -0.90 8.92
C ILE A 114 -5.70 -2.08 9.81
N ASP A 115 -6.57 -2.42 10.77
CA ASP A 115 -6.39 -3.59 11.64
C ASP A 115 -7.48 -4.63 11.32
N ILE A 116 -7.09 -5.71 10.62
CA ILE A 116 -8.00 -6.77 10.12
C ILE A 116 -7.41 -8.16 10.39
N GLY A 117 -7.04 -8.44 11.64
CA GLY A 117 -6.25 -9.61 12.00
C GLY A 117 -4.78 -9.53 11.56
N ARG A 118 -4.48 -8.63 10.63
CA ARG A 118 -3.16 -8.12 10.24
C ARG A 118 -3.20 -6.60 10.32
N GLN A 119 -2.08 -5.99 10.68
CA GLN A 119 -1.91 -4.54 10.63
C GLN A 119 -1.39 -4.15 9.25
N VAL A 120 -2.16 -3.38 8.49
CA VAL A 120 -1.78 -2.89 7.16
C VAL A 120 -1.51 -1.40 7.25
N HIS A 121 -0.26 -0.99 7.10
CA HIS A 121 0.11 0.41 6.99
C HIS A 121 -0.03 0.86 5.54
N ILE A 122 -0.64 2.03 5.34
CA ILE A 122 -0.74 2.65 4.02
C ILE A 122 0.01 3.99 4.06
N LEU A 123 0.99 4.14 3.19
CA LEU A 123 1.82 5.34 3.08
C LEU A 123 1.64 6.02 1.72
N LYS A 124 1.58 7.35 1.75
CA LYS A 124 1.74 8.22 0.59
C LYS A 124 2.88 9.21 0.90
N PRO A 125 4.11 8.94 0.42
CA PRO A 125 5.25 9.85 0.60
C PRO A 125 4.91 11.26 0.12
N ILE A 126 5.03 12.28 0.98
CA ILE A 126 4.84 13.67 0.56
C ILE A 126 6.17 14.33 0.16
N THR A 127 7.15 13.52 -0.19
CA THR A 127 8.34 13.96 -0.91
C THR A 127 8.03 14.06 -2.41
N TYR A 128 8.90 14.68 -3.20
CA TYR A 128 8.81 14.52 -4.65
C TYR A 128 9.10 13.07 -5.05
N MET A 129 8.55 12.63 -6.19
CA MET A 129 8.60 11.24 -6.64
C MET A 129 10.01 10.60 -6.60
N ASN A 130 11.03 11.34 -7.02
CA ASN A 130 12.42 10.86 -7.03
C ASN A 130 13.01 10.63 -5.62
N LEU A 131 12.33 11.09 -4.56
CA LEU A 131 12.74 10.97 -3.16
C LEU A 131 11.78 10.11 -2.33
N SER A 132 10.83 9.38 -2.96
CA SER A 132 9.87 8.53 -2.24
C SER A 132 10.53 7.44 -1.39
N GLY A 133 11.71 6.96 -1.79
CA GLY A 133 12.47 5.97 -1.02
C GLY A 133 12.94 6.47 0.34
N GLN A 134 13.21 7.78 0.49
CA GLN A 134 13.64 8.35 1.77
C GLN A 134 12.53 8.27 2.82
N ALA A 135 11.29 8.58 2.39
CA ALA A 135 10.12 8.48 3.25
C ALA A 135 9.86 7.03 3.68
N LEU A 136 9.93 6.08 2.74
CA LEU A 136 9.80 4.66 3.05
C LEU A 136 10.87 4.21 4.04
N ARG A 137 12.14 4.57 3.83
CA ARG A 137 13.24 4.20 4.72
C ARG A 137 13.03 4.72 6.14
N SER A 138 12.63 5.98 6.29
CA SER A 138 12.34 6.57 7.60
C SER A 138 11.20 5.84 8.30
N PHE A 139 10.11 5.54 7.60
CA PHE A 139 8.99 4.76 8.13
C PHE A 139 9.42 3.36 8.57
N LEU A 140 10.17 2.64 7.72
CA LEU A 140 10.58 1.26 8.01
C LEU A 140 11.49 1.20 9.23
N ARG A 141 12.47 2.11 9.34
CA ARG A 141 13.37 2.19 10.50
C ARG A 141 12.61 2.47 11.79
N ASP A 142 11.64 3.38 11.75
CA ASP A 142 10.88 3.78 12.94
C ASP A 142 9.89 2.68 13.39
N THR A 143 9.20 2.06 12.42
CA THR A 143 8.13 1.08 12.70
C THR A 143 8.65 -0.33 13.00
N PHE A 144 9.78 -0.72 12.39
CA PHE A 144 10.32 -2.07 12.46
C PHE A 144 11.75 -2.15 13.03
N GLY A 145 12.35 -1.01 13.39
CA GLY A 145 13.74 -0.95 13.87
C GLY A 145 14.77 -1.30 12.78
N THR A 146 15.98 -1.64 13.22
CA THR A 146 17.10 -2.02 12.33
C THR A 146 16.99 -3.44 11.76
N GLY A 147 16.09 -4.28 12.30
CA GLY A 147 15.88 -5.66 11.83
C GLY A 147 15.31 -5.75 10.40
N PHE A 148 14.68 -4.68 9.92
CA PHE A 148 14.08 -4.56 8.60
C PHE A 148 15.08 -4.10 7.52
N GLU A 149 16.38 -4.34 7.73
CA GLU A 149 17.45 -4.23 6.70
C GLU A 149 17.77 -5.57 6.01
N ARG A 150 17.12 -6.66 6.42
CA ARG A 150 17.20 -7.96 5.72
C ARG A 150 16.05 -8.15 4.74
N GLU A 151 16.41 -8.42 3.48
CA GLU A 151 15.47 -8.59 2.35
C GLU A 151 14.32 -9.57 2.59
N THR A 152 14.59 -10.60 3.39
CA THR A 152 13.60 -11.61 3.79
C THR A 152 12.39 -11.01 4.51
N GLU A 153 12.50 -9.84 5.13
CA GLU A 153 11.44 -9.22 5.93
C GLU A 153 10.45 -8.39 5.09
N TRP A 154 10.89 -7.68 4.04
CA TRP A 154 10.00 -6.82 3.23
C TRP A 154 9.55 -7.43 1.92
N SER A 155 10.32 -8.36 1.36
CA SER A 155 10.05 -8.89 0.01
C SER A 155 8.64 -9.47 -0.15
N THR A 156 8.06 -9.97 0.95
CA THR A 156 6.70 -10.49 1.01
C THR A 156 5.68 -9.56 1.65
N ARG A 157 6.12 -8.46 2.28
CA ARG A 157 5.27 -7.56 3.10
C ARG A 157 5.14 -6.15 2.56
N LEU A 158 5.87 -5.80 1.51
CA LEU A 158 5.80 -4.51 0.85
C LEU A 158 5.10 -4.62 -0.51
N LEU A 159 4.06 -3.83 -0.70
CA LEU A 159 3.40 -3.60 -1.98
C LEU A 159 3.49 -2.12 -2.37
N VAL A 160 4.12 -1.83 -3.51
CA VAL A 160 4.20 -0.49 -4.09
C VAL A 160 3.17 -0.33 -5.19
N LEU A 161 2.29 0.66 -5.09
CA LEU A 161 1.33 1.04 -6.14
C LEU A 161 1.93 2.16 -6.98
N VAL A 162 2.00 1.95 -8.29
CA VAL A 162 2.79 2.81 -9.19
C VAL A 162 2.17 2.89 -10.58
N ASP A 163 2.26 4.04 -11.24
CA ASP A 163 1.92 4.20 -12.65
C ASP A 163 2.94 3.54 -13.58
N ASP A 164 2.47 3.07 -14.74
CA ASP A 164 3.32 2.48 -15.76
C ASP A 164 2.88 2.91 -17.16
N THR A 165 3.78 3.59 -17.87
CA THR A 165 3.54 4.06 -19.25
C THR A 165 3.73 2.97 -20.30
N ALA A 166 4.35 1.83 -19.94
CA ALA A 166 4.49 0.69 -20.83
C ALA A 166 3.23 -0.19 -20.86
N LEU A 167 2.28 0.04 -19.95
CA LEU A 167 1.01 -0.68 -19.90
C LEU A 167 -0.11 0.19 -20.52
N PRO A 168 -1.00 -0.39 -21.34
CA PRO A 168 -2.21 0.29 -21.80
C PRO A 168 -3.01 0.83 -20.62
N PHE A 169 -3.72 1.95 -20.83
CA PHE A 169 -4.53 2.56 -19.80
C PHE A 169 -5.52 1.55 -19.17
N GLY A 170 -5.55 1.52 -17.84
CA GLY A 170 -6.40 0.62 -17.05
C GLY A 170 -5.89 -0.82 -16.90
N LYS A 171 -4.81 -1.21 -17.61
CA LYS A 171 -4.22 -2.54 -17.43
C LYS A 171 -3.40 -2.60 -16.15
N LEU A 172 -3.72 -3.57 -15.28
CA LEU A 172 -2.93 -3.83 -14.08
C LEU A 172 -1.91 -4.95 -14.30
N ARG A 173 -0.77 -4.86 -13.62
CA ARG A 173 0.23 -5.93 -13.60
C ARG A 173 0.90 -6.00 -12.25
N LEU A 174 0.79 -7.14 -11.57
CA LEU A 174 1.53 -7.39 -10.34
C LEU A 174 2.87 -8.08 -10.63
N ARG A 175 3.94 -7.56 -10.01
CA ARG A 175 5.30 -8.10 -10.10
C ARG A 175 5.94 -8.19 -8.71
N LEU A 176 6.51 -9.34 -8.37
CA LEU A 176 7.21 -9.57 -7.08
C LEU A 176 8.66 -9.09 -7.08
N ARG A 177 9.21 -8.82 -8.26
CA ARG A 177 10.56 -8.28 -8.47
C ARG A 177 10.67 -7.57 -9.82
N GLY A 178 11.72 -6.78 -10.02
CA GLY A 178 12.11 -6.21 -11.31
C GLY A 178 12.69 -4.80 -11.19
N SER A 179 13.25 -4.30 -12.29
CA SER A 179 13.83 -2.96 -12.35
C SER A 179 12.79 -1.85 -12.24
N ASP A 180 13.26 -0.61 -12.08
CA ASP A 180 12.43 0.59 -12.03
C ASP A 180 11.72 0.90 -13.36
N GLY A 181 12.24 0.40 -14.49
CA GLY A 181 11.65 0.61 -15.80
C GLY A 181 11.59 2.09 -16.22
N GLY A 182 12.54 2.91 -15.75
CA GLY A 182 12.58 4.35 -15.98
C GLY A 182 11.74 5.16 -14.98
N HIS A 183 11.05 4.52 -14.03
CA HIS A 183 10.20 5.21 -13.07
C HIS A 183 11.00 5.72 -11.86
N ASN A 184 11.12 7.04 -11.73
CA ASN A 184 11.92 7.69 -10.68
C ASN A 184 11.55 7.28 -9.25
N GLY A 185 10.25 7.05 -8.97
CA GLY A 185 9.80 6.55 -7.67
C GLY A 185 10.28 5.13 -7.35
N LEU A 186 10.17 4.19 -8.29
CA LEU A 186 10.69 2.83 -8.11
C LEU A 186 12.21 2.81 -7.99
N LYS A 187 12.91 3.67 -8.74
CA LYS A 187 14.36 3.87 -8.60
C LYS A 187 14.72 4.31 -7.19
N SER A 188 14.01 5.31 -6.65
CA SER A 188 14.19 5.81 -5.29
C SER A 188 13.95 4.72 -4.23
N ILE A 189 12.87 3.95 -4.38
CA ILE A 189 12.52 2.84 -3.48
C ILE A 189 13.58 1.74 -3.52
N ALA A 190 14.01 1.32 -4.72
CA ALA A 190 15.03 0.30 -4.89
C ALA A 190 16.38 0.71 -4.27
N GLN A 191 16.76 1.99 -4.42
CA GLN A 191 17.95 2.55 -3.77
C GLN A 191 17.84 2.55 -2.24
N ALA A 192 16.69 2.96 -1.71
CA ALA A 192 16.44 3.00 -0.27
C ALA A 192 16.46 1.61 0.37
N LEU A 193 15.90 0.60 -0.33
CA LEU A 193 15.87 -0.79 0.12
C LEU A 193 17.15 -1.57 -0.24
N ARG A 194 18.01 -1.01 -1.10
CA ARG A 194 19.15 -1.70 -1.72
C ARG A 194 18.76 -3.03 -2.37
N SER A 195 17.53 -3.11 -2.87
CA SER A 195 16.95 -4.32 -3.43
C SER A 195 15.80 -4.00 -4.38
N GLU A 196 15.64 -4.84 -5.40
CA GLU A 196 14.52 -4.82 -6.33
C GLU A 196 13.53 -5.96 -6.06
N ARG A 197 13.59 -6.61 -4.90
CA ARG A 197 12.75 -7.77 -4.56
C ARG A 197 11.66 -7.37 -3.58
N TYR A 198 10.61 -6.75 -4.12
CA TYR A 198 9.40 -6.33 -3.41
C TYR A 198 8.18 -6.36 -4.34
N SER A 199 6.96 -6.46 -3.81
CA SER A 199 5.78 -6.47 -4.68
C SER A 199 5.50 -5.07 -5.23
N ARG A 200 5.14 -4.98 -6.51
CA ARG A 200 4.67 -3.73 -7.12
C ARG A 200 3.48 -3.97 -8.03
N LEU A 201 2.38 -3.27 -7.76
CA LEU A 201 1.22 -3.22 -8.62
C LEU A 201 1.40 -2.06 -9.60
N ARG A 202 1.65 -2.41 -10.84
CA ARG A 202 1.79 -1.46 -11.93
C ARG A 202 0.41 -1.14 -12.51
N ILE A 203 0.08 0.14 -12.57
CA ILE A 203 -1.19 0.68 -13.03
C ILE A 203 -0.94 1.33 -14.39
N GLY A 204 -1.48 0.74 -15.46
CA GLY A 204 -1.31 1.27 -16.79
C GLY A 204 -1.95 2.63 -16.95
N ILE A 205 -1.14 3.62 -17.33
CA ILE A 205 -1.60 4.99 -17.61
C ILE A 205 -1.60 5.31 -19.10
N GLY A 206 -1.24 4.35 -19.95
CA GLY A 206 -1.08 4.57 -21.39
C GLY A 206 0.30 5.13 -21.76
N GLY A 207 0.57 5.14 -23.06
CA GLY A 207 1.87 5.50 -23.61
C GLY A 207 1.77 6.54 -24.73
N ASP A 208 0.71 7.35 -24.74
CA ASP A 208 0.36 8.18 -25.91
C ASP A 208 1.40 9.26 -26.23
N HIS A 209 2.23 9.63 -25.25
CA HIS A 209 3.44 10.45 -25.45
C HIS A 209 4.44 9.85 -26.45
N ARG A 210 4.33 8.57 -26.80
CA ARG A 210 5.16 7.94 -27.83
C ARG A 210 4.62 8.20 -29.24
N ALA A 211 3.35 8.59 -29.36
CA ALA A 211 2.68 8.84 -30.63
C ALA A 211 2.62 10.33 -31.01
N GLY A 212 2.59 11.24 -30.03
CA GLY A 212 2.77 12.68 -30.24
C GLY A 212 4.15 13.12 -29.74
N ASN A 213 4.78 14.14 -30.34
CA ASN A 213 6.11 14.67 -29.99
C ASN A 213 6.23 15.28 -28.56
N GLY A 214 5.45 14.82 -27.57
CA GLY A 214 5.49 15.28 -26.19
C GLY A 214 6.52 14.51 -25.35
N SER A 215 7.05 15.15 -24.31
CA SER A 215 7.97 14.48 -23.39
C SER A 215 7.23 13.48 -22.49
N ALA A 216 7.89 12.39 -22.11
CA ALA A 216 7.34 11.43 -21.15
C ALA A 216 7.03 12.09 -19.79
N VAL A 217 7.79 13.14 -19.42
CA VAL A 217 7.60 13.90 -18.18
C VAL A 217 6.30 14.69 -18.22
N ASP A 218 6.04 15.42 -19.31
CA ASP A 218 4.80 16.20 -19.45
C ASP A 218 3.58 15.29 -19.44
N TYR A 219 3.68 14.11 -20.06
CA TYR A 219 2.61 13.14 -20.07
C TYR A 219 2.26 12.64 -18.67
N VAL A 220 3.25 12.17 -17.89
CA VAL A 220 2.94 11.67 -16.53
C VAL A 220 2.44 12.79 -15.61
N LEU A 221 2.88 14.04 -15.82
CA LEU A 221 2.43 15.20 -15.05
C LEU A 221 1.13 15.84 -15.57
N SER A 222 0.53 15.31 -16.64
CA SER A 222 -0.74 15.79 -17.15
C SER A 222 -1.93 15.07 -16.51
N ASP A 223 -3.07 15.75 -16.46
CA ASP A 223 -4.33 15.21 -15.94
C ASP A 223 -4.94 14.17 -16.87
N PHE A 224 -5.61 13.18 -16.29
CA PHE A 224 -6.49 12.28 -17.05
C PHE A 224 -7.58 13.10 -17.78
N SER A 225 -7.89 12.73 -19.03
CA SER A 225 -9.08 13.24 -19.70
C SER A 225 -10.35 12.86 -18.91
N ARG A 226 -11.48 13.51 -19.20
CA ARG A 226 -12.75 13.21 -18.52
C ARG A 226 -13.16 11.73 -18.68
N ALA A 227 -12.93 11.14 -19.84
CA ALA A 227 -13.26 9.74 -20.12
C ALA A 227 -12.32 8.77 -19.38
N GLU A 228 -11.01 9.06 -19.38
CA GLU A 228 -10.04 8.29 -18.60
C GLU A 228 -10.32 8.40 -17.10
N TRP A 229 -10.62 9.60 -16.59
CA TRP A 229 -10.94 9.81 -15.18
C TRP A 229 -12.16 9.01 -14.73
N ARG A 230 -13.22 9.00 -15.55
CA ARG A 230 -14.39 8.17 -15.29
C ARG A 230 -14.03 6.69 -15.21
N THR A 231 -13.25 6.20 -16.17
CA THR A 231 -12.77 4.81 -16.18
C THR A 231 -11.85 4.50 -15.00
N MET A 232 -11.01 5.46 -14.61
CA MET A 232 -10.14 5.36 -13.44
C MET A 232 -10.98 5.12 -12.18
N GLU A 233 -12.00 5.95 -11.95
CA GLU A 233 -12.88 5.85 -10.77
C GLU A 233 -13.79 4.61 -10.79
N GLU A 234 -14.43 4.33 -11.92
CA GLU A 234 -15.46 3.30 -12.04
C GLU A 234 -14.89 1.89 -12.22
N GLN A 235 -13.63 1.74 -12.67
CA GLN A 235 -13.05 0.43 -12.97
C GLN A 235 -11.65 0.26 -12.36
N VAL A 236 -10.67 1.10 -12.75
CA VAL A 236 -9.26 0.86 -12.43
C VAL A 236 -8.99 0.86 -10.93
N LEU A 237 -9.55 1.84 -10.20
CA LEU A 237 -9.40 1.92 -8.74
C LEU A 237 -10.10 0.76 -8.03
N ILE A 238 -11.22 0.28 -8.55
CA ILE A 238 -11.91 -0.90 -8.01
C ILE A 238 -11.05 -2.14 -8.18
N ASP A 239 -10.44 -2.33 -9.35
CA ASP A 239 -9.54 -3.46 -9.61
C ASP A 239 -8.29 -3.39 -8.72
N CYS A 240 -7.73 -2.20 -8.51
CA CYS A 240 -6.62 -2.00 -7.57
C CYS A 240 -7.00 -2.43 -6.15
N VAL A 241 -8.21 -2.10 -5.70
CA VAL A 241 -8.73 -2.53 -4.39
C VAL A 241 -8.85 -4.05 -4.33
N GLN A 242 -9.34 -4.71 -5.38
CA GLN A 242 -9.45 -6.18 -5.41
C GLN A 242 -8.08 -6.85 -5.35
N VAL A 243 -7.10 -6.35 -6.10
CA VAL A 243 -5.73 -6.90 -6.08
C VAL A 243 -5.07 -6.67 -4.71
N ALA A 244 -5.19 -5.46 -4.14
CA ALA A 244 -4.64 -5.15 -2.82
C ALA A 244 -5.28 -6.03 -1.74
N ARG A 245 -6.61 -6.23 -1.81
CA ARG A 245 -7.33 -7.15 -0.92
C ARG A 245 -6.79 -8.57 -1.02
N HIS A 246 -6.63 -9.09 -2.24
CA HIS A 246 -6.11 -10.44 -2.44
C HIS A 246 -4.69 -10.57 -1.88
N TRP A 247 -3.85 -9.54 -2.06
CA TRP A 247 -2.50 -9.47 -1.52
C TRP A 247 -2.47 -9.42 0.03
N ILE A 248 -3.41 -8.72 0.65
CA ILE A 248 -3.52 -8.64 2.12
C ILE A 248 -3.98 -9.98 2.72
N GLU A 249 -4.98 -10.61 2.09
CA GLU A 249 -5.67 -11.80 2.60
C GLU A 249 -4.93 -13.12 2.31
N HIS A 250 -4.00 -13.16 1.35
CA HIS A 250 -3.29 -14.38 0.94
C HIS A 250 -1.79 -14.26 1.14
N ASP A 251 -1.20 -15.27 1.78
CA ASP A 251 0.26 -15.36 1.91
C ASP A 251 0.96 -15.93 0.66
N ASP A 252 0.20 -16.62 -0.20
CA ASP A 252 0.70 -17.17 -1.47
C ASP A 252 0.69 -16.10 -2.57
N LEU A 253 1.81 -15.37 -2.67
CA LEU A 253 1.97 -14.30 -3.64
C LEU A 253 1.92 -14.79 -5.10
N ALA A 254 2.19 -16.07 -5.39
CA ALA A 254 2.09 -16.60 -6.74
C ALA A 254 0.62 -16.62 -7.21
N LYS A 255 -0.30 -17.01 -6.32
CA LYS A 255 -1.75 -16.95 -6.58
C LYS A 255 -2.24 -15.52 -6.77
N VAL A 256 -1.75 -14.58 -5.97
CA VAL A 256 -2.09 -13.15 -6.10
C VAL A 256 -1.63 -12.60 -7.44
N VAL A 257 -0.42 -12.97 -7.88
CA VAL A 257 0.11 -12.60 -9.20
C VAL A 257 -0.73 -13.20 -10.32
N GLN A 258 -1.12 -14.47 -10.20
CA GLN A 258 -2.00 -15.13 -11.16
C GLN A 258 -3.36 -14.42 -11.22
N PHE A 259 -3.98 -14.12 -10.08
CA PHE A 259 -5.24 -13.37 -9.99
C PHE A 259 -5.15 -12.02 -10.70
N CYS A 260 -4.15 -11.21 -10.35
CA CYS A 260 -3.97 -9.88 -10.94
C CYS A 260 -3.71 -9.93 -12.45
N ASN A 261 -2.86 -10.87 -12.90
CA ASN A 261 -2.44 -10.90 -14.30
C ASN A 261 -3.40 -11.71 -15.20
N ALA A 262 -4.25 -12.56 -14.63
CA ALA A 262 -5.32 -13.26 -15.34
C ALA A 262 -6.59 -12.38 -15.49
N ALA A 263 -6.74 -11.37 -14.64
CA ALA A 263 -7.82 -10.39 -14.77
C ALA A 263 -7.68 -9.57 -16.07
N ARG A 264 -8.39 -10.08 -17.09
CA ARG A 264 -8.86 -9.43 -18.34
C ARG A 264 -7.89 -9.36 -19.53
N SER A 265 -7.93 -10.44 -20.31
CA SER A 265 -7.85 -10.41 -21.79
C SER A 265 -9.17 -9.98 -22.46
N THR A 266 -10.15 -9.49 -21.70
CA THR A 266 -11.50 -9.15 -22.18
C THR A 266 -11.91 -7.76 -21.66
N MET A 267 -11.46 -6.72 -22.35
CA MET A 267 -12.13 -5.42 -22.49
C MET A 267 -11.39 -4.66 -23.58
N HIS A 268 -11.51 -5.16 -24.80
CA HIS A 268 -11.22 -4.40 -26.00
C HIS A 268 -12.58 -4.05 -26.59
N MET A 269 -13.02 -2.80 -26.41
CA MET A 269 -13.91 -2.16 -27.37
C MET A 269 -13.36 -0.75 -27.55
N PRO A 270 -12.85 -0.39 -28.74
CA PRO A 270 -12.65 1.01 -29.07
C PRO A 270 -14.04 1.69 -29.15
N PRO A 271 -14.18 2.96 -28.78
CA PRO A 271 -15.39 3.71 -29.07
C PRO A 271 -15.58 3.79 -30.59
N ALA A 272 -16.80 3.50 -31.05
CA ALA A 272 -17.27 3.78 -32.41
C ALA A 272 -17.45 5.28 -32.64
#